data_AF-A0A7C4NAK3-F1
#
_entry.id   AF-A0A7C4NAK3-F1
#
_cell.length_a   1.000
_cell.length_b   1.000
_cell.length_c   1.000
_cell.angle_alpha   90.00
_cell.angle_beta   90.00
_cell.angle_gamma   90.00
#
_symmetry.space_group_name_H-M   'P 1'
#
loop_
_entity.id
_entity.type
_entity.pdbx_description
1 polymer ?
#
loop_
_entity_poly.entity_id
_entity_poly.type
_entity_poly.pdbx_seq_one_letter_code
_entity_poly.pdbx_strand_id
1 'polypeptide(L)'
;MTTLPDQRPESLGGYVVHNLPFPKELNTETLALLKQMTPIQIEQVYSITYLHSYGQDSPFFAGLTNGVFLGSRDPKTGYTYANPRGHDMYTGEETRWVALPNEGTVHAFTVCHFGSEEFLPDCPFVL
;
A
#
# COMPACT_ATOMS: atom_id res chain seq x y z
N MET A 1 36.95 21.65 8.74
CA MET A 1 35.67 21.95 9.42
C MET A 1 34.57 21.70 8.41
N THR A 2 33.69 20.73 8.66
CA THR A 2 32.57 20.43 7.78
C THR A 2 31.54 21.54 7.92
N THR A 3 31.24 22.25 6.83
CA THR A 3 30.13 23.21 6.80
C THR A 3 28.84 22.45 7.02
N LEU A 4 28.20 22.67 8.17
CA LEU A 4 26.84 22.18 8.39
C LEU A 4 25.92 22.89 7.39
N PRO A 5 24.99 22.17 6.74
CA PRO A 5 24.04 22.80 5.84
C PRO A 5 23.15 23.78 6.61
N ASP A 6 22.85 24.93 5.99
CA ASP A 6 21.97 25.93 6.58
C ASP A 6 20.57 25.34 6.83
N GLN A 7 20.06 25.55 8.04
CA GLN A 7 18.71 25.14 8.39
C GLN A 7 17.73 25.89 7.48
N ARG A 8 16.95 25.15 6.69
CA ARG A 8 15.93 25.75 5.83
C ARG A 8 14.92 26.50 6.71
N PRO A 9 14.64 27.78 6.44
CA PRO A 9 13.66 28.53 7.22
C PRO A 9 12.28 27.87 7.10
N GLU A 10 11.53 27.88 8.20
CA GLU A 10 10.16 27.38 8.25
C GLU A 10 9.32 28.10 7.19
N SER A 11 8.67 27.32 6.33
CA SER A 11 7.98 27.83 5.13
C SER A 11 6.48 27.59 5.16
N LEU A 12 5.99 26.83 6.13
CA LEU A 12 4.57 26.68 6.37
C LEU A 12 4.06 27.93 7.09
N GLY A 13 3.19 28.69 6.41
CA GLY A 13 2.39 29.71 7.10
C GLY A 13 1.58 29.02 8.20
N GLY A 14 1.76 29.44 9.45
CA GLY A 14 1.03 28.88 10.58
C GLY A 14 -0.49 28.95 10.38
N TYR A 15 -1.25 28.23 11.21
CA TYR A 15 -2.70 28.17 11.10
C TYR A 15 -3.36 29.48 11.56
N VAL A 16 -4.33 29.99 10.78
CA VAL A 16 -5.22 31.07 11.20
C VAL A 16 -6.42 30.44 11.90
N VAL A 17 -6.53 30.65 13.22
CA VAL A 17 -7.67 30.16 14.01
C VAL A 17 -8.70 31.29 14.13
N HIS A 18 -9.92 31.05 13.65
CA HIS A 18 -11.02 32.01 13.75
C HIS A 18 -11.90 31.73 14.96
N ASN A 19 -12.39 32.79 15.60
CA ASN A 19 -13.40 32.73 16.67
C ASN A 19 -13.04 31.83 17.87
N LEU A 20 -11.74 31.74 18.19
CA LEU A 20 -11.29 31.03 19.39
C LEU A 20 -11.84 31.75 20.64
N PRO A 21 -12.67 31.10 21.47
CA PRO A 21 -13.21 31.73 22.67
C PRO A 21 -12.05 31.98 23.65
N PHE A 22 -11.68 33.25 23.81
CA PHE A 22 -10.65 33.69 24.73
C PHE A 22 -11.11 34.93 25.51
N PRO A 23 -10.86 35.02 26.83
CA PRO A 23 -11.27 36.18 27.63
C PRO A 23 -10.63 37.47 27.13
N LYS A 24 -11.42 38.54 27.03
CA LYS A 24 -10.92 39.88 26.64
C LYS A 24 -10.23 40.60 27.81
N GLU A 25 -10.66 40.32 29.03
CA GLU A 25 -10.07 40.87 30.26
C GLU A 25 -9.28 39.77 30.97
N LEU A 26 -8.09 40.09 31.46
CA LEU A 26 -7.17 39.15 32.11
C LEU A 26 -7.13 39.42 33.62
N ASN A 27 -8.18 39.02 34.32
CA ASN A 27 -8.27 39.07 35.78
C ASN A 27 -8.28 37.65 36.37
N THR A 28 -8.23 37.55 37.70
CA THR A 28 -8.11 36.26 38.40
C THR A 28 -9.25 35.31 38.06
N GLU A 29 -10.46 35.85 37.94
CA GLU A 29 -11.68 35.11 37.66
C GLU A 29 -11.72 34.61 36.22
N THR A 30 -11.39 35.46 35.24
CA THR A 30 -11.40 35.08 33.81
C THR A 30 -10.29 34.10 33.45
N LEU A 31 -9.11 34.21 34.07
CA LEU A 31 -8.02 33.26 33.89
C LEU A 31 -8.34 31.88 34.49
N ALA A 32 -9.08 31.83 35.60
CA ALA A 32 -9.49 30.57 36.20
C ALA A 32 -10.40 29.74 35.26
N LEU A 33 -11.18 30.40 34.39
CA LEU A 33 -12.05 29.75 33.41
C LEU A 33 -11.29 28.99 32.31
N LEU A 34 -10.04 29.37 32.02
CA LEU A 34 -9.23 28.70 30.99
C LEU A 34 -8.99 27.21 31.30
N LYS A 35 -9.10 26.80 32.57
CA LYS A 35 -8.98 25.39 32.99
C LYS A 35 -10.09 24.48 32.43
N GLN A 36 -11.20 25.06 31.99
CA GLN A 36 -12.33 24.32 31.40
C GLN A 36 -12.28 24.31 29.87
N MET A 37 -11.28 24.96 29.26
CA MET A 37 -11.17 25.05 27.81
C MET A 37 -10.87 23.67 27.22
N THR A 38 -11.65 23.29 26.21
CA THR A 38 -11.38 22.08 25.42
C THR A 38 -10.14 22.28 24.55
N PRO A 39 -9.41 21.20 24.22
CA PRO A 39 -8.28 21.29 23.29
C PRO A 39 -8.68 21.93 21.95
N ILE A 40 -7.79 22.77 21.41
CA ILE A 40 -7.94 23.29 20.05
C ILE A 40 -7.71 22.13 19.08
N GLN A 41 -8.67 21.88 18.20
CA GLN A 41 -8.58 20.86 17.17
C GLN A 41 -8.42 21.55 15.82
N ILE A 42 -7.44 21.12 15.02
CA ILE A 42 -7.19 21.64 13.68
C ILE A 42 -7.31 20.46 12.72
N GLU A 43 -8.30 20.49 11.86
CA GLU A 43 -8.47 19.47 10.81
C GLU A 43 -7.43 19.71 9.71
N GLN A 44 -6.72 18.64 9.35
CA GLN A 44 -5.77 18.64 8.24
C GLN A 44 -6.15 17.54 7.27
N VAL A 45 -6.51 17.93 6.05
CA VAL A 45 -6.69 16.97 4.97
C VAL A 45 -5.32 16.42 4.58
N TYR A 46 -5.08 15.16 4.90
CA TYR A 46 -3.88 14.43 4.52
C TYR A 46 -4.24 13.38 3.46
N SER A 47 -3.66 13.52 2.27
CA SER A 47 -3.84 12.56 1.17
C SER A 47 -2.49 12.19 0.56
N ILE A 48 -2.27 10.88 0.34
CA ILE A 48 -1.12 10.37 -0.41
C ILE A 48 -1.63 9.78 -1.72
N THR A 49 -1.08 10.25 -2.84
CA THR A 49 -1.22 9.56 -4.14
C THR A 49 -0.06 8.60 -4.30
N TYR A 50 -0.33 7.30 -4.25
CA TYR A 50 0.67 6.26 -4.45
C TYR A 50 0.63 5.74 -5.89
N LEU A 51 1.69 5.99 -6.66
CA LEU A 51 1.89 5.44 -7.99
C LEU A 51 2.82 4.22 -7.88
N HIS A 52 2.27 3.03 -8.13
CA HIS A 52 3.00 1.77 -8.12
C HIS A 52 3.15 1.20 -9.54
N SER A 53 4.27 0.53 -9.82
CA SER A 53 4.51 -0.20 -11.06
C SER A 53 4.75 -1.66 -10.75
N TYR A 54 4.05 -2.54 -11.47
CA TYR A 54 4.30 -3.99 -11.45
C TYR A 54 5.57 -4.38 -12.22
N GLY A 55 6.26 -3.42 -12.85
CA GLY A 55 7.52 -3.68 -13.56
C GLY A 55 7.39 -4.81 -14.58
N GLN A 56 8.29 -5.79 -14.50
CA GLN A 56 8.32 -6.94 -15.41
C GLN A 56 7.12 -7.90 -15.25
N ASP A 57 6.37 -7.80 -14.15
CA ASP A 57 5.18 -8.63 -13.92
C ASP A 57 3.91 -8.02 -14.53
N SER A 58 3.99 -6.81 -15.09
CA SER A 58 2.85 -6.13 -15.72
C SER A 58 2.11 -7.01 -16.76
N PRO A 59 2.80 -7.77 -17.65
CA PRO A 59 2.12 -8.63 -18.60
C PRO A 59 1.28 -9.72 -17.92
N PHE A 60 1.75 -10.28 -16.81
CA PHE A 60 1.01 -11.32 -16.07
C PHE A 60 -0.33 -10.81 -15.57
N PHE A 61 -0.34 -9.67 -14.87
CA PHE A 61 -1.57 -9.07 -14.34
C PHE A 61 -2.49 -8.54 -15.44
N ALA A 62 -1.92 -8.02 -16.54
CA ALA A 62 -2.67 -7.66 -17.72
C ALA A 62 -3.36 -8.90 -18.34
N GLY A 63 -2.66 -10.03 -18.41
CA GLY A 63 -3.22 -11.32 -18.84
C GLY A 63 -4.39 -11.76 -17.97
N LEU A 64 -4.19 -11.80 -16.64
CA LEU A 64 -5.22 -12.19 -15.68
C LEU A 64 -6.48 -11.33 -15.80
N THR A 65 -6.32 -10.02 -15.96
CA THR A 65 -7.44 -9.07 -16.15
C THR A 65 -8.23 -9.35 -17.42
N ASN A 66 -7.61 -9.99 -18.42
CA ASN A 66 -8.23 -10.41 -19.67
C ASN A 66 -8.61 -11.89 -19.68
N GLY A 67 -8.60 -12.58 -18.54
CA GLY A 67 -8.95 -14.00 -18.44
C GLY A 67 -7.92 -14.94 -19.07
N VAL A 68 -6.68 -14.47 -19.30
CA VAL A 68 -5.58 -15.25 -19.86
C VAL A 68 -4.55 -15.53 -18.77
N PHE A 69 -4.38 -16.80 -18.41
CA PHE A 69 -3.34 -17.16 -17.47
C PHE A 69 -2.00 -17.25 -18.18
N LEU A 70 -1.06 -16.36 -17.85
CA LEU A 70 0.27 -16.32 -18.44
C LEU A 70 1.30 -16.97 -17.51
N GLY A 71 2.29 -17.61 -18.12
CA GLY A 71 3.53 -18.05 -17.47
C GLY A 71 4.74 -17.63 -18.29
N SER A 72 5.94 -18.00 -17.82
CA SER A 72 7.17 -17.81 -18.58
C SER A 72 7.92 -19.13 -18.79
N ARG A 73 8.55 -19.28 -19.95
CA ARG A 73 9.23 -20.53 -20.36
C ARG A 73 10.68 -20.27 -20.70
N ASP A 74 11.57 -21.07 -20.15
CA ASP A 74 12.98 -21.09 -20.56
C ASP A 74 13.10 -21.58 -22.02
N PRO A 75 13.72 -20.80 -22.93
CA PRO A 75 13.93 -21.23 -24.31
C PRO A 75 14.85 -22.45 -24.44
N LYS A 76 15.78 -22.68 -23.49
CA LYS A 76 16.74 -23.78 -23.56
C LYS A 76 16.17 -25.11 -23.08
N THR A 77 15.67 -25.16 -21.85
CA THR A 77 15.17 -26.41 -21.24
C THR A 77 13.69 -26.66 -21.53
N GLY A 78 12.93 -25.62 -21.88
CA GLY A 78 11.47 -25.70 -22.02
C GLY A 78 10.72 -25.70 -20.68
N TYR A 79 11.42 -25.62 -19.55
CA TYR A 79 10.78 -25.52 -18.24
C TYR A 79 9.87 -24.29 -18.18
N THR A 80 8.66 -24.45 -17.62
CA THR A 80 7.64 -23.41 -17.60
C THR A 80 7.29 -23.04 -16.16
N TYR A 81 7.38 -21.76 -15.85
CA TYR A 81 7.02 -21.16 -14.58
C TYR A 81 5.61 -20.57 -14.64
N ALA A 82 4.73 -20.99 -13.73
CA ALA A 82 3.40 -20.41 -13.58
C ALA A 82 3.41 -19.08 -12.80
N ASN A 83 4.41 -18.89 -11.94
CA ASN A 83 4.75 -17.56 -11.41
C ASN A 83 5.86 -17.00 -12.31
N PRO A 84 5.50 -16.16 -13.30
CA PRO A 84 6.41 -15.75 -14.36
C PRO A 84 7.57 -14.95 -13.78
N ARG A 85 8.68 -14.99 -14.49
CA ARG A 85 9.94 -14.35 -14.11
C ARG A 85 10.68 -13.96 -15.38
N GLY A 86 11.46 -12.88 -15.34
CA GLY A 86 12.22 -12.42 -16.51
C GLY A 86 13.25 -13.43 -17.00
N HIS A 87 13.92 -14.15 -16.09
CA HIS A 87 15.04 -15.05 -16.42
C HIS A 87 14.91 -16.41 -15.73
N ASP A 88 15.40 -17.46 -16.38
CA ASP A 88 15.46 -18.82 -15.84
C ASP A 88 16.48 -18.92 -14.69
N MET A 89 16.15 -19.68 -13.64
CA MET A 89 17.00 -19.78 -12.45
C MET A 89 18.25 -20.65 -12.64
N TYR A 90 18.24 -21.57 -13.60
CA TYR A 90 19.30 -22.54 -13.81
C TYR A 90 20.22 -22.11 -14.95
N THR A 91 19.64 -21.65 -16.06
CA THR A 91 20.39 -21.25 -17.26
C THR A 91 20.75 -19.76 -17.26
N GLY A 92 20.01 -18.93 -16.53
CA GLY A 92 20.16 -17.47 -16.54
C GLY A 92 19.63 -16.78 -17.80
N GLU A 93 19.04 -17.53 -18.74
CA GLU A 93 18.52 -16.97 -19.99
C GLU A 93 17.22 -16.21 -19.78
N GLU A 94 16.98 -15.21 -20.63
CA GLU A 94 15.70 -14.52 -20.69
C GLU A 94 14.60 -15.51 -21.10
N THR A 95 13.51 -15.52 -20.33
CA THR A 95 12.36 -16.39 -20.60
C THR A 95 11.40 -15.73 -21.59
N ARG A 96 10.53 -16.55 -22.20
CA ARG A 96 9.45 -16.08 -23.08
C ARG A 96 8.09 -16.26 -22.44
N TRP A 97 7.19 -15.31 -22.68
CA TRP A 97 5.79 -15.41 -22.28
C TRP A 97 5.10 -16.56 -23.01
N VAL A 98 4.29 -17.31 -22.26
CA VAL A 98 3.44 -18.39 -22.79
C VAL A 98 2.09 -18.36 -22.12
N ALA A 99 1.03 -18.66 -22.86
CA ALA A 99 -0.28 -18.90 -22.29
C ALA A 99 -0.30 -20.28 -21.61
N LEU A 100 -0.82 -20.34 -20.40
CA LEU A 100 -1.07 -21.57 -19.66
C LEU A 100 -2.51 -22.03 -19.88
N PRO A 101 -2.78 -23.34 -19.82
CA PRO A 101 -4.14 -23.85 -19.86
C PRO A 101 -4.90 -23.43 -18.61
N ASN A 102 -6.21 -23.20 -18.75
CA ASN A 102 -7.12 -22.95 -17.62
C ASN A 102 -7.55 -24.29 -16.97
N GLU A 103 -6.58 -25.18 -16.76
CA GLU A 103 -6.77 -26.53 -16.24
C GLU A 103 -5.66 -26.84 -15.24
N GLY A 104 -5.99 -27.58 -14.19
CA GLY A 104 -5.04 -27.96 -13.16
C GLY A 104 -5.61 -29.06 -12.26
N THR A 105 -4.74 -29.59 -11.41
CA THR A 105 -5.10 -30.63 -10.43
C THR A 105 -4.77 -30.10 -9.04
N VAL A 106 -5.71 -30.25 -8.11
CA VAL A 106 -5.47 -29.94 -6.69
C VAL A 106 -4.39 -30.88 -6.18
N HIS A 107 -3.21 -30.34 -5.88
CA HIS A 107 -2.09 -31.11 -5.35
C HIS A 107 -2.19 -31.30 -3.84
N ALA A 108 -2.58 -30.26 -3.13
CA ALA A 108 -2.86 -30.22 -1.70
C ALA A 108 -3.87 -29.10 -1.44
N PHE A 109 -4.63 -29.22 -0.36
CA PHE A 109 -5.54 -28.17 0.09
C PHE A 109 -5.71 -28.22 1.61
N THR A 110 -6.21 -27.13 2.17
CA THR A 110 -6.73 -27.10 3.55
C THR A 110 -8.05 -26.33 3.60
N VAL A 111 -8.73 -26.39 4.74
CA VAL A 111 -9.99 -25.66 4.96
C VAL A 111 -9.77 -24.63 6.05
N CYS A 112 -9.89 -23.35 5.69
CA CYS A 112 -9.78 -22.23 6.61
C CYS A 112 -11.15 -21.98 7.26
N HIS A 113 -11.28 -22.34 8.54
CA HIS A 113 -12.50 -22.11 9.33
C HIS A 113 -12.51 -20.76 10.07
N PHE A 114 -11.42 -19.99 9.99
CA PHE A 114 -11.27 -18.71 10.68
C PHE A 114 -10.40 -17.75 9.86
N GLY A 115 -11.03 -16.73 9.27
CA GLY A 115 -10.38 -15.66 8.50
C GLY A 115 -10.26 -14.35 9.28
N SER A 116 -9.58 -13.36 8.70
CA SER A 116 -9.66 -11.97 9.18
C SER A 116 -11.03 -11.38 8.91
N GLU A 117 -11.37 -10.26 9.55
CA GLU A 117 -12.71 -9.65 9.53
C GLU A 117 -13.35 -9.58 8.14
N GLU A 118 -12.60 -9.13 7.14
CA GLU A 118 -13.06 -9.02 5.74
C GLU A 118 -13.50 -10.36 5.12
N PHE A 119 -12.88 -11.48 5.53
CA PHE A 119 -13.11 -12.82 4.97
C PHE A 119 -13.92 -13.74 5.90
N LEU A 120 -14.38 -13.24 7.06
CA LEU A 120 -15.25 -14.02 7.95
C LEU A 120 -16.55 -14.48 7.28
N PRO A 121 -17.24 -13.67 6.45
CA PRO A 121 -18.45 -14.11 5.76
C PRO A 121 -18.22 -15.28 4.80
N ASP A 122 -17.00 -15.43 4.29
CA ASP A 122 -16.63 -16.47 3.33
C ASP A 122 -16.11 -17.75 4.03
N CYS A 123 -16.05 -17.76 5.36
CA CYS A 123 -15.63 -18.94 6.11
C CYS A 123 -16.76 -20.00 6.16
N PRO A 124 -16.46 -21.30 5.94
CA PRO A 124 -15.14 -21.83 5.61
C PRO A 124 -14.81 -21.73 4.10
N PHE A 125 -13.54 -21.47 3.78
CA PHE A 125 -13.03 -21.51 2.39
C PHE A 125 -11.84 -22.48 2.22
N VAL A 126 -11.69 -23.00 1.01
CA VAL A 126 -10.60 -23.93 0.64
C VAL A 126 -9.39 -23.13 0.14
N LEU A 127 -8.21 -23.41 0.70
CA LEU A 127 -6.91 -22.85 0.33
C LEU A 127 -6.03 -23.89 -0.39
#